data_AF-A0A3N6QNL6-F1
#
_entry.id   AF-A0A3N6QNL6-F1
#
_cell.length_a   1.000
_cell.length_b   1.000
_cell.length_c   1.000
_cell.angle_alpha   90.00
_cell.angle_beta   90.00
_cell.angle_gamma   90.00
#
_symmetry.space_group_name_H-M   'P 1'
#
loop_
_entity.id
_entity.type
_entity.pdbx_description
1 polymer ?
#
loop_
_entity_poly.entity_id
_entity_poly.type
_entity_poly.pdbx_seq_one_letter_code
_entity_poly.pdbx_strand_id
1 'polypeptide(L)'
;MALDPAEVIDEVNTWAEVHTNVLINQILSKDSIEVIRQSTVIFANAVYIKGAWSEKFNVRFTKDSDFHLLDGTSVKVPFIASYEDQYLRHYDGFQVVHLPYVEDQRQFSMHIYLPDFREGLPYSA
;
A
#
# COMPACT_ATOMS: atom_id res chain seq x y z
N MET A 1 11.52 14.24 -34.85
CA MET A 1 10.29 14.82 -34.27
C MET A 1 10.51 14.80 -32.76
N ALA A 2 10.52 15.95 -32.09
CA ALA A 2 10.57 15.96 -30.63
C ALA A 2 9.19 15.54 -30.11
N LEU A 3 9.13 14.56 -29.22
CA LEU A 3 7.89 14.14 -28.57
C LEU A 3 7.37 15.29 -27.70
N ASP A 4 6.07 15.56 -27.75
CA ASP A 4 5.44 16.52 -26.84
C ASP A 4 5.46 15.93 -25.40
N PRO A 5 6.04 16.62 -24.40
CA PRO A 5 6.02 16.15 -23.02
C PRO A 5 4.62 15.79 -22.51
N ALA A 6 3.57 16.47 -22.97
CA ALA A 6 2.20 16.14 -22.60
C ALA A 6 1.78 14.76 -23.14
N GLU A 7 2.12 14.45 -24.39
CA GLU A 7 1.84 13.14 -25.00
C GLU A 7 2.60 12.01 -24.28
N VAL A 8 3.85 12.26 -23.87
CA VAL A 8 4.64 11.29 -23.10
C VAL A 8 4.02 11.01 -21.73
N ILE A 9 3.52 12.03 -21.03
CA ILE A 9 2.82 11.86 -19.75
C ILE A 9 1.59 10.98 -19.94
N ASP A 10 0.78 11.28 -20.96
CA ASP A 10 -0.44 10.54 -21.24
C ASP A 10 -0.15 9.08 -21.64
N GLU A 11 0.90 8.84 -22.44
CA GLU A 11 1.34 7.49 -22.82
C GLU A 11 1.76 6.65 -21.60
N VAL A 12 2.61 7.21 -20.73
CA VAL A 12 3.08 6.51 -19.51
C VAL A 12 1.93 6.25 -18.54
N ASN A 13 1.03 7.22 -18.35
CA ASN A 13 -0.12 7.04 -17.47
C ASN A 13 -1.11 6.01 -18.03
N THR A 14 -1.34 6.01 -19.35
CA THR A 14 -2.16 4.99 -20.02
C THR A 14 -1.53 3.60 -19.88
N TRP A 15 -0.21 3.50 -20.06
CA TRP A 15 0.52 2.26 -19.82
C TRP A 15 0.30 1.76 -18.38
N ALA A 16 0.44 2.64 -17.38
CA ALA A 16 0.24 2.32 -15.98
C ALA A 16 -1.20 1.83 -15.72
N GLU A 17 -2.18 2.54 -16.26
CA GLU A 17 -3.59 2.24 -16.11
C GLU A 17 -3.90 0.83 -16.62
N VAL A 18 -3.46 0.52 -17.86
CA VAL A 18 -3.66 -0.79 -18.47
C VAL A 18 -2.99 -1.90 -17.66
N HIS A 19 -1.75 -1.69 -17.21
CA HIS A 19 -0.98 -2.74 -16.52
C HIS A 19 -1.34 -2.90 -15.03
N THR A 20 -2.16 -2.01 -14.47
CA THR A 20 -2.60 -2.07 -13.07
C THR A 20 -4.11 -2.23 -12.90
N ASN A 21 -4.81 -2.66 -13.95
CA ASN A 21 -6.27 -2.79 -13.95
C ASN A 21 -6.96 -1.48 -13.54
N VAL A 22 -6.47 -0.35 -14.03
CA VAL A 22 -7.00 1.01 -13.80
C VAL A 22 -6.76 1.54 -12.38
N LEU A 23 -6.03 0.81 -11.53
CA LEU A 23 -5.84 1.19 -10.12
C LEU A 23 -4.69 2.19 -9.91
N ILE A 24 -3.72 2.23 -10.84
CA ILE A 24 -2.68 3.26 -10.91
C ILE A 24 -2.81 3.93 -12.28
N ASN A 25 -3.56 5.02 -12.32
CA ASN A 25 -3.84 5.77 -13.56
C ASN A 25 -3.00 7.05 -13.69
N GLN A 26 -2.16 7.36 -12.69
CA GLN A 26 -1.33 8.55 -12.70
C GLN A 26 0.01 8.28 -12.01
N ILE A 27 1.03 7.95 -12.80
CA ILE A 27 2.45 7.88 -12.36
C ILE A 27 3.12 9.24 -12.56
N LEU A 28 2.82 9.91 -13.66
CA LEU A 28 3.37 11.22 -14.00
C LEU A 28 2.29 12.29 -13.88
N SER A 29 2.58 13.37 -13.15
CA SER A 29 1.70 14.53 -13.05
C SER A 29 1.97 15.52 -14.19
N LYS A 30 1.00 16.40 -14.48
CA LYS A 30 1.19 17.50 -15.45
C LYS A 30 2.31 18.47 -15.03
N ASP A 31 2.61 18.56 -13.74
CA ASP A 31 3.72 19.36 -13.23
C ASP A 31 5.08 18.79 -13.65
N SER A 32 5.12 17.55 -14.18
CA SER A 32 6.33 16.90 -14.69
C SER A 32 6.73 17.35 -16.11
N ILE A 33 5.94 18.21 -16.79
CA ILE A 33 6.18 18.63 -18.18
C ILE A 33 7.61 19.14 -18.41
N GLU A 34 8.10 20.04 -17.53
CA GLU A 34 9.42 20.64 -17.71
C GLU A 34 10.56 19.66 -17.42
N VAL A 35 10.36 18.72 -16.48
CA VAL A 35 11.31 17.63 -16.22
C VAL A 35 11.39 16.70 -17.42
N ILE A 36 10.24 16.33 -18.00
CA ILE A 36 10.15 15.44 -19.15
C ILE A 36 10.75 16.09 -20.40
N ARG A 37 10.52 17.39 -20.60
CA ARG A 37 11.12 18.15 -21.70
C ARG A 37 12.66 18.10 -21.70
N GLN A 38 13.25 18.07 -20.51
CA GLN A 38 14.71 18.01 -20.32
C GLN A 38 15.24 16.57 -20.22
N SER A 39 14.36 15.57 -20.14
CA SER A 39 14.73 14.17 -19.97
C SER A 39 15.07 13.51 -21.30
N THR A 40 16.15 12.74 -21.34
CA THR A 40 16.49 11.88 -22.49
C THR A 40 15.86 10.50 -22.37
N VAL A 41 15.66 10.00 -21.13
CA VAL A 41 15.11 8.67 -20.83
C VAL A 41 14.24 8.77 -19.57
N ILE A 42 13.12 8.05 -19.56
CA ILE A 42 12.24 7.90 -18.40
C ILE A 42 12.12 6.41 -18.07
N PHE A 43 12.21 6.07 -16.79
CA PHE A 43 11.90 4.73 -16.28
C PHE A 43 10.62 4.80 -15.46
N ALA A 44 9.61 4.04 -15.87
CA ALA A 44 8.36 3.91 -15.13
C ALA A 44 8.21 2.47 -14.62
N ASN A 45 7.70 2.33 -13.40
CA ASN A 45 7.32 1.05 -12.82
C ASN A 45 6.02 1.23 -12.04
N ALA A 46 5.12 0.26 -12.16
CA ALA A 46 3.92 0.19 -11.35
C ALA A 46 3.68 -1.26 -10.94
N VAL A 47 3.33 -1.45 -9.67
CA VAL A 47 3.02 -2.76 -9.11
C VAL A 47 1.68 -2.67 -8.40
N TYR A 48 0.75 -3.54 -8.80
CA TYR A 48 -0.51 -3.76 -8.12
C TYR A 48 -0.56 -5.18 -7.56
N ILE A 49 -0.91 -5.31 -6.28
CA ILE A 49 -1.05 -6.60 -5.60
C ILE A 49 -2.47 -6.76 -5.09
N LYS A 50 -3.13 -7.86 -5.50
CA LYS A 50 -4.42 -8.30 -4.98
C LYS A 50 -4.30 -9.73 -4.49
N GLY A 51 -4.27 -9.91 -3.18
CA GLY A 51 -4.25 -11.22 -2.54
C GLY A 51 -5.50 -11.44 -1.70
N ALA A 52 -6.05 -12.65 -1.75
CA ALA A 52 -7.03 -13.10 -0.77
C ALA A 52 -6.29 -13.68 0.44
N TRP A 53 -6.71 -13.37 1.66
CA TRP A 53 -6.15 -13.99 2.86
C TRP A 53 -6.36 -15.51 2.82
N SER A 54 -5.35 -16.27 3.27
CA SER A 54 -5.47 -17.72 3.42
C SER A 54 -6.58 -18.06 4.43
N GLU A 55 -6.53 -17.40 5.58
CA GLU A 55 -7.59 -17.39 6.59
C GLU A 55 -8.41 -16.10 6.49
N LYS A 56 -9.68 -16.21 6.12
CA LYS A 56 -10.56 -15.04 5.90
C LYS A 56 -11.13 -14.52 7.22
N PHE A 57 -11.12 -13.20 7.37
CA PHE A 57 -11.79 -12.53 8.49
C PHE A 57 -13.32 -12.62 8.36
N ASN A 58 -13.99 -12.94 9.46
CA ASN A 58 -15.45 -12.91 9.51
C ASN A 58 -15.93 -11.47 9.70
N VAL A 59 -16.62 -10.93 8.69
CA VAL A 59 -17.12 -9.54 8.67
C VAL A 59 -18.03 -9.19 9.86
N ARG A 60 -18.65 -10.18 10.51
CA ARG A 60 -19.48 -9.95 11.71
C ARG A 60 -18.68 -9.44 12.92
N PHE A 61 -17.37 -9.67 12.93
CA PHE A 61 -16.48 -9.18 13.96
C PHE A 61 -15.86 -7.82 13.63
N THR A 62 -16.06 -7.32 12.41
CA THR A 62 -15.61 -5.98 12.03
C THR A 62 -16.46 -4.93 12.73
N LYS A 63 -15.82 -4.03 13.47
CA LYS A 63 -16.49 -2.95 14.23
C LYS A 63 -15.69 -1.67 14.17
N ASP A 64 -16.40 -0.54 14.22
CA ASP A 64 -15.75 0.77 14.29
C ASP A 64 -15.05 0.94 15.64
N SER A 65 -13.77 1.30 15.59
CA SER A 65 -12.94 1.61 16.76
C SER A 65 -12.05 2.82 16.47
N ASP A 66 -11.47 3.39 17.52
CA ASP A 66 -10.57 4.53 17.38
C ASP A 66 -9.21 4.08 16.83
N PHE A 67 -8.79 4.68 15.72
CA PHE A 67 -7.42 4.65 15.23
C PHE A 67 -6.73 5.95 15.62
N HIS A 68 -5.61 5.84 16.33
CA HIS A 68 -4.85 6.99 16.81
C HIS A 68 -3.85 7.44 15.75
N LEU A 69 -4.00 8.68 15.28
CA LEU A 69 -3.12 9.29 14.29
C LEU A 69 -1.83 9.80 14.93
N LEU A 70 -0.80 9.99 14.09
CA LEU A 70 0.52 10.47 14.53
C LEU A 70 0.49 11.91 15.09
N ASP A 71 -0.56 12.69 14.82
CA ASP A 71 -0.76 14.03 15.36
C ASP A 71 -1.48 14.04 16.73
N GLY A 72 -1.75 12.85 17.29
CA GLY A 72 -2.44 12.67 18.56
C GLY A 72 -3.97 12.68 18.46
N THR A 73 -4.54 12.99 17.30
CA THR A 73 -5.99 12.90 17.06
C THR A 73 -6.43 11.46 16.83
N SER A 74 -7.75 11.22 16.80
CA SER A 74 -8.31 9.89 16.54
C SER A 74 -9.42 9.95 15.51
N VAL A 75 -9.49 8.91 14.69
CA VAL A 75 -10.56 8.70 13.71
C VAL A 75 -11.23 7.35 13.94
N LYS A 76 -12.54 7.27 13.74
CA LYS A 76 -13.26 5.98 13.75
C LYS A 76 -13.02 5.27 12.43
N VAL A 77 -12.54 4.03 12.48
CA VAL A 77 -12.36 3.16 11.31
C VAL A 77 -12.85 1.75 11.63
N PRO A 78 -13.27 0.96 10.62
CA PRO A 78 -13.64 -0.43 10.83
C PRO A 78 -12.41 -1.29 11.09
N PHE A 79 -12.27 -1.81 12.31
CA PHE A 79 -11.23 -2.77 12.65
C PHE A 79 -11.70 -4.19 12.34
N ILE A 80 -10.92 -4.92 11.54
CA ILE A 80 -11.11 -6.36 11.34
C ILE A 80 -10.59 -7.13 12.57
N ALA A 81 -11.25 -8.22 12.93
CA ALA A 81 -10.87 -9.04 14.07
C ALA A 81 -10.99 -10.53 13.76
N SER A 82 -10.12 -11.33 14.38
CA SER A 82 -10.13 -12.79 14.39
C SER A 82 -9.98 -13.26 15.83
N TYR A 83 -10.64 -14.36 16.16
CA TYR A 83 -10.50 -15.06 17.44
C TYR A 83 -9.86 -16.45 17.27
N GLU A 84 -9.40 -16.75 16.05
CA GLU A 84 -8.64 -17.96 15.72
C GLU A 84 -7.14 -17.72 15.98
N ASP A 85 -6.37 -18.80 16.12
CA ASP A 85 -4.91 -18.73 16.30
C ASP A 85 -4.25 -17.94 15.16
N GLN A 86 -3.38 -16.99 15.52
CA GLN A 86 -2.64 -16.15 14.58
C GLN A 86 -1.13 -16.31 14.77
N TYR A 87 -0.37 -16.16 13.68
CA TYR A 87 1.08 -16.09 13.73
C TYR A 87 1.53 -14.73 14.28
N LEU A 88 1.55 -14.60 15.60
CA LEU A 88 1.99 -13.41 16.32
C LEU A 88 3.30 -13.68 17.06
N ARG A 89 4.23 -12.73 16.99
CA ARG A 89 5.44 -12.75 17.82
C ARG A 89 5.69 -11.38 18.42
N HIS A 90 6.01 -11.36 19.70
CA HIS A 90 6.40 -10.17 20.43
C HIS A 90 7.94 -10.10 20.53
N TYR A 91 8.46 -8.88 20.43
CA TYR A 91 9.86 -8.51 20.56
C TYR A 91 9.96 -7.33 21.54
N ASP A 92 11.18 -6.97 21.94
CA ASP A 92 11.39 -5.79 22.77
C ASP A 92 10.98 -4.52 22.00
N GLY A 93 9.88 -3.88 22.44
CA GLY A 93 9.36 -2.62 21.90
C GLY A 93 8.34 -2.75 20.75
N PHE A 94 8.04 -3.94 20.25
CA PHE A 94 7.04 -4.14 19.19
C PHE A 94 6.55 -5.59 19.08
N GLN A 95 5.43 -5.77 18.39
CA GLN A 95 4.91 -7.07 17.97
C GLN A 95 4.78 -7.16 16.45
N VAL A 96 4.82 -8.39 15.92
CA VAL A 96 4.64 -8.65 14.49
C VAL A 96 3.57 -9.71 14.31
N VAL A 97 2.58 -9.42 13.47
CA VAL A 97 1.63 -10.42 12.99
C VAL A 97 1.94 -10.77 11.54
N HIS A 98 1.89 -12.07 11.21
CA HIS A 98 2.06 -12.62 9.88
C HIS A 98 0.70 -13.09 9.34
N LEU A 99 0.28 -12.51 8.22
CA LEU A 99 -1.00 -12.79 7.55
C LEU A 99 -0.73 -13.37 6.16
N PRO A 100 -0.79 -14.69 5.97
CA PRO A 100 -0.55 -15.32 4.67
C PRO A 100 -1.70 -15.03 3.70
N TYR A 101 -1.36 -14.81 2.43
CA TYR A 101 -2.33 -14.89 1.35
C TYR A 101 -2.56 -16.34 0.96
N VAL A 102 -3.67 -16.64 0.26
CA VAL A 102 -3.95 -17.97 -0.30
C VAL A 102 -2.74 -18.41 -1.11
N GLU A 103 -2.20 -19.58 -0.76
CA GLU A 103 -1.03 -20.14 -1.42
C GLU A 103 -1.37 -20.54 -2.87
N ASP A 104 -0.48 -20.16 -3.80
CA ASP A 104 -0.39 -20.74 -5.13
C ASP A 104 0.99 -21.40 -5.32
N GLN A 105 1.72 -21.09 -6.41
CA GLN A 105 3.12 -21.49 -6.55
C GLN A 105 4.11 -20.60 -5.78
N ARG A 106 3.65 -19.49 -5.20
CA ARG A 106 4.44 -18.54 -4.41
C ARG A 106 3.79 -18.35 -3.03
N GLN A 107 4.62 -18.21 -2.01
CA GLN A 107 4.16 -17.97 -0.64
C GLN A 107 4.28 -16.48 -0.29
N PHE A 108 3.22 -15.72 -0.54
CA PHE A 108 3.12 -14.31 -0.15
C PHE A 108 2.43 -14.14 1.20
N SER A 109 2.90 -13.17 1.98
CA SER A 109 2.30 -12.80 3.27
C SER A 109 2.46 -11.31 3.54
N MET A 110 1.50 -10.75 4.28
CA MET A 110 1.62 -9.42 4.86
C MET A 110 2.15 -9.55 6.29
N HIS A 111 3.18 -8.77 6.62
CA HIS A 111 3.66 -8.63 7.99
C HIS A 111 3.30 -7.24 8.50
N ILE A 112 2.64 -7.16 9.65
CA ILE A 112 2.33 -5.88 10.29
C ILE A 112 3.18 -5.78 11.54
N TYR A 113 4.07 -4.79 11.56
CA TYR A 113 4.93 -4.45 12.69
C TYR A 113 4.25 -3.35 13.49
N LEU A 114 3.89 -3.65 14.72
CA LEU A 114 3.15 -2.75 15.60
C LEU A 114 4.00 -2.44 16.84
N PRO A 115 4.53 -1.21 16.98
CA PRO A 115 5.23 -0.80 18.19
C PRO A 115 4.32 -0.88 19.42
N ASP A 116 4.93 -1.10 20.59
CA ASP A 116 4.19 -1.19 21.86
C ASP A 116 3.59 0.17 22.27
N PHE A 117 4.24 1.25 21.86
CA PHE A 117 3.83 2.62 22.12
C PHE A 117 3.27 3.27 20.85
N ARG A 118 2.24 4.11 21.01
CA ARG A 118 1.58 4.83 19.89
C ARG A 118 2.55 5.72 19.10
N GLU A 119 3.56 6.25 19.78
CA GLU A 119 4.62 7.11 19.22
C GLU A 119 5.85 6.31 18.77
N GLY A 120 5.75 4.97 18.74
CA GLY A 120 6.87 4.09 18.42
C GLY A 120 7.24 4.01 16.94
N LEU A 121 6.45 4.62 16.04
CA LEU A 121 6.82 4.81 14.64
C LEU A 121 7.64 6.10 14.50
N PRO A 122 8.85 6.06 13.90
CA PRO A 122 9.61 7.28 13.68
C PRO A 122 8.85 8.20 12.72
N TYR A 123 8.78 9.50 13.04
CA TYR A 123 8.30 10.50 12.10
C TYR A 123 9.20 10.48 10.87
N SER A 124 8.66 10.07 9.71
CA SER A 124 9.29 10.38 8.43
C SER A 124 9.04 11.85 8.13
N ALA A 125 10.08 12.68 8.30
CA ALA A 125 10.12 14.03 7.75
C ALA A 125 10.31 13.98 6.23
#